data_AF-A0A7X8EXP8-F1
#
_entry.id   AF-A0A7X8EXP8-F1
#
_cell.length_a   1.000
_cell.length_b   1.000
_cell.length_c   1.000
_cell.angle_alpha   90.00
_cell.angle_beta   90.00
_cell.angle_gamma   90.00
#
_symmetry.space_group_name_H-M   'P 1'
#
loop_
_entity.id
_entity.type
_entity.pdbx_description
1 polymer ?
#
loop_
_entity_poly.entity_id
_entity_poly.type
_entity_poly.pdbx_seq_one_letter_code
_entity_poly.pdbx_strand_id
1 'polypeptide(L)'
;MMIQCVDCEFYSVMPDGRRAFQCDPFVNIKEPECLQKWQLFRLDMLVSGFQSMALFQQKMAPMQEKLFKYVKRELDDIEEADSWKFDEDSDEMDDTDDSDNPESSGYGPSGIF
;
A
#
# COMPACT_ATOMS: atom_id res chain seq x y z
N MET A 1 3.40 32.03 30.07
CA MET A 1 2.24 31.32 30.67
C MET A 1 1.56 30.61 29.51
N MET A 2 1.55 29.27 29.50
CA MET A 2 1.15 28.47 28.32
C MET A 2 -0.37 28.48 28.14
N ILE A 3 -0.87 29.05 27.04
CA ILE A 3 -2.31 29.07 26.74
C ILE A 3 -2.80 27.66 26.39
N GLN A 4 -3.95 27.25 26.96
CA GLN A 4 -4.61 26.03 26.51
C GLN A 4 -5.39 26.31 25.23
N CYS A 5 -5.47 25.34 24.32
CA CYS A 5 -6.18 25.58 23.06
C CYS A 5 -7.67 25.91 23.27
N VAL A 6 -8.30 25.42 24.35
CA VAL A 6 -9.69 25.74 24.71
C VAL A 6 -9.91 27.23 25.01
N ASP A 7 -8.86 27.91 25.47
CA ASP A 7 -8.88 29.33 25.81
C ASP A 7 -8.41 30.22 24.64
N CYS A 8 -8.11 29.61 23.48
CA CYS A 8 -7.60 30.33 22.31
C CYS A 8 -8.75 30.82 21.42
N GLU A 9 -8.62 32.04 20.89
CA GLU A 9 -9.61 32.63 19.96
C GLU A 9 -9.81 31.85 18.65
N PHE A 10 -8.84 31.03 18.26
CA PHE A 10 -8.91 30.18 17.06
C PHE A 10 -9.53 28.80 17.32
N TYR A 11 -9.99 28.55 18.55
CA TYR A 11 -10.67 27.32 18.91
C TYR A 11 -12.18 27.52 18.91
N SER A 12 -12.89 26.58 18.30
CA SER A 12 -14.34 26.54 18.31
C SER A 12 -14.83 25.11 18.39
N VAL A 13 -16.03 24.92 18.94
CA VAL A 13 -16.72 23.63 18.95
C VAL A 13 -17.88 23.75 17.96
N MET A 14 -17.89 22.87 16.97
CA MET A 14 -18.96 22.79 15.98
C MET A 14 -20.24 22.20 16.60
N PRO A 15 -21.42 22.41 15.97
CA PRO A 15 -22.70 21.92 16.50
C PRO A 15 -22.77 20.39 16.69
N ASP A 16 -21.91 19.65 15.99
CA ASP A 16 -21.77 18.19 16.09
C ASP A 16 -20.81 17.73 17.21
N GLY A 17 -20.30 18.67 18.02
CA GLY A 17 -19.34 18.41 19.09
C GLY A 17 -17.90 18.23 18.61
N ARG A 18 -17.63 18.38 17.31
CA ARG A 18 -16.25 18.33 16.79
C ARG A 18 -15.49 19.59 17.16
N ARG A 19 -14.22 19.40 17.49
CA ARG A 19 -13.28 20.50 17.78
C ARG A 19 -12.74 21.04 16.46
N ALA A 20 -12.89 22.34 16.23
CA ALA A 20 -12.36 23.04 15.09
C ALA A 20 -11.25 24.00 15.53
N PHE A 21 -10.07 23.82 14.93
CA PHE A 21 -8.89 24.67 15.16
C PHE A 21 -8.61 25.46 13.88
N GLN A 22 -8.65 26.79 13.96
CA GLN A 22 -8.41 27.70 12.84
C GLN A 22 -6.97 28.28 12.85
N CYS A 23 -6.06 27.61 13.54
CA CYS A 23 -4.67 28.02 13.65
C CYS A 23 -3.89 27.66 12.37
N ASP A 24 -3.24 28.65 11.77
CA ASP A 24 -2.27 28.54 10.68
C ASP A 24 -0.85 28.77 11.24
N PRO A 25 0.08 27.80 11.09
CA PRO A 25 1.47 27.88 11.54
C PRO A 25 2.24 29.14 11.11
N PHE A 26 1.84 29.79 10.03
CA PHE A 26 2.57 30.92 9.43
C PHE A 26 1.88 32.27 9.61
N VAL A 27 0.60 32.29 10.01
CA VAL A 27 -0.20 33.53 10.03
C VAL A 27 -0.59 33.95 11.44
N ASN A 28 -1.08 33.03 12.26
CA ASN A 28 -1.80 33.39 13.49
C ASN A 28 -1.41 32.54 14.72
N ILE A 29 -0.19 31.99 14.72
CA ILE A 29 0.40 31.34 15.90
C ILE A 29 0.62 32.36 17.02
N LYS A 30 0.09 32.06 18.22
CA LYS A 30 0.20 32.91 19.42
C LYS A 30 1.49 32.68 20.20
N GLU A 31 1.88 31.43 20.35
CA GLU A 31 3.03 31.01 21.16
C GLU A 31 3.82 29.91 20.42
N PRO A 32 5.14 29.78 20.62
CA PRO A 32 5.93 28.75 19.95
C PRO A 32 5.44 27.32 20.26
N GLU A 33 4.86 27.10 21.44
CA GLU A 33 4.27 25.81 21.84
C GLU A 33 3.04 25.44 21.00
N CYS A 34 2.36 26.40 20.36
CA CYS A 34 1.26 26.11 19.44
C CYS A 34 1.74 25.29 18.22
N LEU A 35 2.98 25.48 17.75
CA LEU A 35 3.54 24.68 16.65
C LEU A 35 3.70 23.22 17.05
N GLN A 36 4.15 22.96 18.28
CA GLN A 36 4.26 21.59 18.81
C GLN A 36 2.89 20.94 18.94
N LYS A 37 1.89 21.66 19.50
CA LYS A 37 0.51 21.16 19.58
C LYS A 37 -0.07 20.87 18.19
N TRP A 38 0.21 21.74 17.22
CA TRP A 38 -0.23 21.57 15.84
C TRP A 38 0.36 20.31 15.19
N GLN A 39 1.66 20.05 15.41
CA GLN A 39 2.30 18.81 14.97
C GLN A 39 1.64 17.58 15.60
N LEU A 40 1.36 17.61 16.90
CA LEU A 40 0.66 16.51 17.59
C LEU A 40 -0.75 16.27 17.03
N PHE A 41 -1.52 17.32 16.77
CA PHE A 41 -2.86 17.18 16.17
C PHE A 41 -2.82 16.58 14.77
N ARG A 42 -1.84 16.98 13.93
CA ARG A 42 -1.65 16.39 12.60
C ARG A 42 -1.31 14.91 12.68
N LEU A 43 -0.45 14.52 13.63
CA LEU A 43 -0.09 13.12 13.85
C LEU A 43 -1.28 12.29 14.33
N ASP A 44 -2.07 12.81 15.26
CA ASP A 44 -3.30 12.15 15.74
C ASP A 44 -4.29 11.89 14.59
N MET A 45 -4.51 12.90 13.74
CA MET A 45 -5.34 12.76 12.54
C MET A 45 -4.82 11.68 11.58
N LEU A 46 -3.50 11.64 11.37
CA LEU A 46 -2.86 10.63 10.52
C LEU A 46 -3.04 9.22 11.12
N VAL A 47 -2.77 9.04 12.41
CA VAL A 47 -2.91 7.76 13.12
C VAL A 47 -4.36 7.27 13.07
N SER A 48 -5.33 8.16 13.29
CA SER A 48 -6.76 7.84 13.18
C SER A 48 -7.13 7.36 11.77
N GLY A 49 -6.58 8.00 10.73
CA GLY A 49 -6.75 7.56 9.34
C GLY A 49 -6.17 6.17 9.09
N PHE A 50 -4.95 5.91 9.56
CA PHE A 50 -4.32 4.59 9.45
C PHE A 50 -5.11 3.49 10.17
N GLN A 51 -5.61 3.77 11.38
CA GLN A 51 -6.46 2.82 12.13
C GLN A 51 -7.75 2.51 11.37
N SER A 52 -8.39 3.54 10.80
CA SER A 52 -9.60 3.38 9.99
C SER A 52 -9.35 2.50 8.76
N MET A 53 -8.21 2.71 8.09
CA MET A 53 -7.79 1.89 6.95
C MET A 53 -7.51 0.45 7.35
N ALA A 54 -6.81 0.22 8.45
CA ALA A 54 -6.51 -1.13 8.95
C ALA A 54 -7.79 -1.90 9.28
N LEU A 55 -8.76 -1.26 9.93
CA LEU A 55 -10.06 -1.87 10.22
C LEU A 55 -10.84 -2.21 8.94
N PHE A 56 -10.76 -1.35 7.93
CA PHE A 56 -11.38 -1.63 6.64
C PHE A 56 -10.73 -2.82 5.93
N GLN A 57 -9.39 -2.89 5.91
CA GLN A 57 -8.65 -4.02 5.34
C GLN A 57 -8.98 -5.33 6.07
N GLN A 58 -9.06 -5.30 7.40
CA GLN A 58 -9.44 -6.47 8.20
C GLN A 58 -10.84 -6.99 7.83
N LYS A 59 -11.80 -6.09 7.58
CA LYS A 59 -13.15 -6.48 7.13
C LYS A 59 -13.19 -7.01 5.70
N MET A 60 -12.27 -6.56 4.85
CA MET A 60 -12.17 -6.97 3.45
C MET A 60 -11.37 -8.26 3.25
N ALA A 61 -10.55 -8.68 4.22
CA ALA A 61 -9.79 -9.94 4.19
C ALA A 61 -10.63 -11.17 3.75
N PRO A 62 -11.81 -11.47 4.33
CA PRO A 62 -12.60 -12.63 3.90
C PRO A 62 -13.17 -12.51 2.48
N MET A 63 -13.39 -11.29 1.99
CA MET A 63 -13.80 -11.06 0.60
C MET A 63 -12.62 -11.29 -0.35
N GLN A 64 -11.42 -10.83 0.02
CA GLN A 64 -10.19 -11.09 -0.74
C GLN A 64 -9.94 -12.59 -0.86
N GLU A 65 -10.10 -13.37 0.21
CA GLU A 65 -9.98 -14.83 0.13
C GLU A 65 -10.95 -15.48 -0.87
N LYS A 66 -12.21 -15.02 -0.92
CA LYS A 66 -13.19 -15.52 -1.88
C LYS A 66 -12.82 -15.15 -3.32
N LEU A 67 -12.35 -13.92 -3.53
CA LEU A 67 -11.89 -13.47 -4.83
C LEU A 67 -10.68 -14.30 -5.30
N PHE A 68 -9.69 -14.53 -4.44
CA PHE A 68 -8.53 -15.37 -4.75
C PHE A 68 -8.92 -16.81 -5.11
N LYS A 69 -9.86 -17.41 -4.35
CA LYS A 69 -10.35 -18.76 -4.65
C LYS A 69 -11.07 -18.83 -6.00
N TYR A 70 -11.87 -17.82 -6.32
CA TYR A 70 -12.59 -17.76 -7.60
C TYR A 70 -11.63 -17.55 -8.77
N VAL A 71 -10.71 -16.59 -8.66
CA VAL A 71 -9.68 -16.33 -9.68
C VAL A 71 -8.81 -17.56 -9.93
N LYS A 72 -8.44 -18.28 -8.86
CA LYS A 72 -7.69 -19.54 -8.99
C LYS A 72 -8.49 -20.56 -9.80
N ARG A 73 -9.77 -20.74 -9.50
CA ARG A 73 -10.64 -21.67 -10.24
C ARG A 73 -10.73 -21.30 -11.72
N GLU A 74 -10.91 -20.03 -12.04
CA GLU A 74 -10.99 -19.58 -13.45
C GLU A 74 -9.66 -19.79 -14.19
N LEU A 75 -8.51 -19.59 -13.51
CA LEU A 75 -7.20 -19.93 -14.06
C LEU A 75 -7.06 -21.43 -14.33
N ASP A 76 -7.45 -22.27 -13.37
CA ASP A 76 -7.44 -23.73 -13.50
C ASP A 76 -8.34 -24.18 -14.69
N ASP A 77 -9.54 -23.59 -14.82
CA ASP A 77 -10.48 -23.88 -15.91
C ASP A 77 -9.94 -23.44 -17.29
N ILE A 78 -9.15 -22.35 -17.35
CA ILE A 78 -8.48 -21.88 -18.59
C ILE A 78 -7.31 -22.80 -18.96
N GLU A 79 -6.49 -23.21 -17.99
CA GLU A 79 -5.38 -24.15 -18.22
C GLU A 79 -5.90 -25.50 -18.73
N GLU A 80 -6.99 -26.01 -18.16
CA GLU A 80 -7.64 -27.25 -18.61
C GLU A 80 -8.22 -27.10 -20.03
N ALA A 81 -8.84 -25.96 -20.37
CA ALA A 81 -9.36 -25.71 -21.71
C ALA A 81 -8.25 -25.56 -22.78
N ASP A 82 -7.08 -25.04 -22.40
CA ASP A 82 -5.92 -24.93 -23.29
C ASP A 82 -5.15 -26.25 -23.42
N SER A 83 -5.31 -27.20 -22.50
CA SER A 83 -4.64 -28.52 -22.55
C SER A 83 -4.94 -29.32 -23.84
N TRP A 84 -6.16 -29.19 -24.36
CA TRP A 84 -6.59 -29.77 -25.64
C TRP A 84 -5.71 -29.33 -26.83
N LYS A 85 -5.08 -28.16 -26.77
CA LYS A 85 -4.23 -27.63 -27.85
C LYS A 85 -2.81 -28.21 -27.85
N PHE A 86 -2.40 -28.88 -26.76
CA PHE A 86 -1.07 -29.45 -26.60
C PHE A 86 -1.05 -30.99 -26.73
N ASP A 87 -2.21 -31.66 -26.60
CA ASP A 87 -2.33 -33.11 -26.75
C ASP A 87 -2.33 -33.59 -28.22
N GLU A 88 -2.61 -32.73 -29.21
CA GLU A 88 -2.51 -33.11 -30.65
C GLU A 88 -1.11 -32.89 -31.26
N ASP A 89 -0.19 -32.19 -30.57
CA ASP A 89 1.17 -31.87 -31.07
C ASP A 89 2.30 -32.45 -30.17
N SER A 90 2.00 -33.40 -29.27
CA SER A 90 3.00 -34.01 -28.36
C SER A 90 3.29 -35.49 -28.62
N ASP A 91 2.93 -36.01 -29.80
CA ASP A 91 3.34 -37.34 -30.28
C ASP A 91 4.45 -37.32 -31.35
N GLU A 92 5.02 -36.15 -31.68
CA GLU A 92 6.19 -36.03 -32.57
C GLU A 92 7.14 -34.91 -32.13
N MET A 93 8.01 -35.16 -31.13
CA MET A 93 9.31 -34.47 -31.05
C MET A 93 10.43 -35.49 -30.87
N ASP A 94 10.85 -35.92 -32.05
CA ASP A 94 12.10 -36.55 -32.48
C ASP A 94 13.33 -36.22 -31.61
N ASP A 95 14.15 -37.27 -31.44
CA ASP A 95 15.53 -37.23 -30.96
C ASP A 95 16.33 -36.14 -31.69
N THR A 96 16.82 -35.14 -30.96
CA THR A 96 18.07 -34.47 -31.35
C THR A 96 18.91 -34.17 -30.12
N ASP A 97 19.81 -35.12 -29.86
CA ASP A 97 21.12 -34.93 -29.24
C ASP A 97 21.80 -33.64 -29.74
N ASP A 98 22.07 -32.71 -28.83
CA ASP A 98 23.22 -31.82 -28.96
C ASP A 98 23.87 -31.65 -27.59
N SER A 99 24.72 -32.63 -27.28
CA SER A 99 25.71 -32.56 -26.23
C SER A 99 26.75 -31.47 -26.52
N ASP A 100 27.14 -30.76 -25.46
CA ASP A 100 28.40 -30.00 -25.29
C ASP A 100 28.60 -28.64 -26.00
N ASN A 101 28.50 -27.56 -25.21
CA ASN A 101 29.53 -26.51 -25.27
C ASN A 101 29.74 -25.80 -23.90
N PRO A 102 30.84 -26.07 -23.18
CA PRO A 102 31.24 -25.29 -22.01
C PRO A 102 32.19 -24.13 -22.39
N GLU A 103 32.07 -23.03 -21.64
CA GLU A 103 32.99 -21.88 -21.58
C GLU A 103 32.90 -20.79 -22.67
N SER A 104 32.50 -19.57 -22.27
CA SER A 104 33.50 -18.48 -22.12
C SER A 104 32.99 -17.32 -21.25
N SER A 105 33.93 -16.88 -20.42
CA SER A 105 33.89 -15.87 -19.38
C SER A 105 33.62 -14.44 -19.86
N GLY A 106 33.12 -13.57 -18.96
CA GLY A 106 33.26 -12.13 -19.16
C GLY A 106 32.36 -11.17 -18.37
N TYR A 107 32.20 -11.29 -17.04
CA TYR A 107 31.65 -10.18 -16.25
C TYR A 107 32.78 -9.32 -15.67
N GLY A 108 33.09 -8.21 -16.34
CA GLY A 108 33.86 -7.11 -15.79
C GLY A 108 33.00 -6.21 -14.89
N PRO A 109 33.53 -5.63 -13.80
CA PRO A 109 32.76 -4.76 -12.93
C PRO A 109 32.56 -3.41 -13.61
N SER A 110 31.32 -3.07 -13.95
CA SER A 110 30.99 -1.70 -14.37
C SER A 110 31.00 -0.81 -13.12
N GLY A 111 32.04 0.01 -13.02
CA GLY A 111 32.18 1.04 -12.00
C GLY A 111 31.11 2.12 -12.15
N ILE A 112 30.59 2.56 -11.01
CA ILE A 112 29.75 3.75 -10.87
C ILE A 112 30.66 4.83 -10.28
N PHE A 113 30.93 5.86 -11.07
CA PHE A 113 31.28 7.20 -10.59
C PHE A 113 29.99 7.96 -10.27
#